data_AF-A0A642VEK9-F1
#
_entry.id   AF-A0A642VEK9-F1
#
_cell.length_a   1.000
_cell.length_b   1.000
_cell.length_c   1.000
_cell.angle_alpha   90.00
_cell.angle_beta   90.00
_cell.angle_gamma   90.00
#
_symmetry.space_group_name_H-M   'P 1'
#
loop_
_entity.id
_entity.type
_entity.pdbx_description
1 polymer ?
#
loop_
_entity_poly.entity_id
_entity_poly.type
_entity_poly.pdbx_seq_one_letter_code
_entity_poly.pdbx_strand_id
1 'polypeptide(L)'
;MEEQSDEEFTPSVKGPGMSKRPITQPTTVAGRKAAKHHKRKQVQRFSEEETRALIAWLDEGDNFDAFYHATRRTKSTEELSLHLMRELGTERSGMTLRNKLMDMRAKFLALARDERDKGYSLKTCEEYFPGYADFKSIMERRDNFTQSDLEPAKSSDEYEDDDDDEIVAEKPSFDVSHQSIETVDRPMKKQRRSTGLMPTSGPTPRRQDDYATRERERHEMERERHQLEMRRQQLEIERLEREAEVHELRLENEKARLEKEKSIRTLRDELIATLSDSTDNHVKLGLLNALK
;
A
#
# COMPACT_ATOMS: atom_id res chain seq x y z
N MET A 1 31.28 -2.17 -59.82
CA MET A 1 31.39 -1.35 -61.03
C MET A 1 30.12 -0.53 -61.10
N GLU A 2 30.30 0.80 -61.25
CA GLU A 2 29.30 1.83 -61.61
C GLU A 2 28.18 2.05 -60.57
N GLU A 3 28.16 3.09 -59.73
CA GLU A 3 28.46 4.54 -59.82
C GLU A 3 27.37 5.38 -60.53
N GLN A 4 27.03 6.51 -59.88
CA GLN A 4 26.35 7.73 -60.38
C GLN A 4 24.79 7.71 -60.36
N SER A 5 24.06 8.76 -59.94
CA SER A 5 24.38 10.17 -59.70
C SER A 5 23.30 10.89 -58.87
N ASP A 6 23.73 11.76 -57.94
CA ASP A 6 23.42 13.19 -57.75
C ASP A 6 22.08 13.78 -58.27
N GLU A 7 21.39 14.54 -57.40
CA GLU A 7 21.14 15.98 -57.61
C GLU A 7 20.55 16.66 -56.35
N GLU A 8 21.37 17.51 -55.72
CA GLU A 8 20.94 18.60 -54.83
C GLU A 8 20.20 19.68 -55.64
N PHE A 9 19.06 20.17 -55.13
CA PHE A 9 18.54 21.48 -55.54
C PHE A 9 17.91 22.22 -54.36
N THR A 10 18.72 23.06 -53.72
CA THR A 10 18.28 24.35 -53.14
C THR A 10 18.98 25.43 -53.97
N PRO A 11 18.41 26.64 -54.21
CA PRO A 11 18.31 27.65 -53.14
C PRO A 11 17.26 28.77 -53.35
N SER A 12 17.33 29.75 -52.43
CA SER A 12 17.03 31.18 -52.59
C SER A 12 15.61 31.69 -52.29
N VAL A 13 15.35 32.41 -51.18
CA VAL A 13 15.79 33.78 -50.79
C VAL A 13 14.75 34.85 -51.17
N LYS A 14 14.24 35.55 -50.13
CA LYS A 14 14.03 37.01 -49.93
C LYS A 14 12.65 37.40 -49.42
N GLY A 15 12.67 38.13 -48.31
CA GLY A 15 11.62 39.05 -47.90
C GLY A 15 11.87 39.68 -46.53
N PRO A 16 12.61 40.79 -46.43
CA PRO A 16 12.66 41.60 -45.22
C PRO A 16 11.45 42.55 -45.21
N GLY A 17 10.53 42.36 -44.26
CA GLY A 17 9.24 43.05 -44.23
C GLY A 17 8.87 43.59 -42.86
N MET A 18 9.33 44.81 -42.61
CA MET A 18 8.67 45.85 -41.79
C MET A 18 8.39 45.59 -40.30
N SER A 19 9.29 46.17 -39.50
CA SER A 19 9.01 46.85 -38.24
C SER A 19 7.63 47.53 -38.18
N LYS A 20 6.77 47.07 -37.26
CA LYS A 20 5.69 47.89 -36.69
C LYS A 20 5.86 47.92 -35.18
N ARG A 21 5.95 49.16 -34.68
CA ARG A 21 6.16 49.56 -33.29
C ARG A 21 5.11 48.95 -32.36
N PRO A 22 5.45 48.71 -31.08
CA PRO A 22 4.47 48.29 -30.09
C PRO A 22 3.52 49.46 -29.80
N ILE A 23 2.21 49.21 -29.97
CA ILE A 23 1.16 50.11 -29.51
C ILE A 23 1.10 49.96 -27.98
N THR A 24 1.60 50.97 -27.28
CA THR A 24 1.34 51.19 -25.86
C THR A 24 -0.16 51.39 -25.64
N GLN A 25 -0.81 50.41 -25.01
CA GLN A 25 -2.14 50.62 -24.46
C GLN A 25 -2.06 51.35 -23.11
N PRO A 26 -3.00 52.26 -22.81
CA PRO A 26 -3.03 53.02 -21.58
C PRO A 26 -3.43 52.16 -20.38
N THR A 27 -2.66 52.31 -19.31
CA THR A 27 -2.81 51.72 -17.99
C THR A 27 -4.12 52.19 -17.35
N THR A 28 -5.19 51.38 -17.40
CA THR A 28 -6.35 51.57 -16.52
C THR A 28 -6.07 50.93 -15.16
N VAL A 29 -5.88 51.79 -14.15
CA VAL A 29 -5.87 51.45 -12.74
C VAL A 29 -7.28 51.08 -12.30
N ALA A 30 -7.63 49.80 -12.38
CA ALA A 30 -8.78 49.23 -11.66
C ALA A 30 -8.66 47.70 -11.63
N GLY A 31 -8.57 47.14 -10.42
CA GLY A 31 -8.80 45.71 -10.20
C GLY A 31 -7.56 44.82 -10.15
N ARG A 32 -6.60 45.10 -9.25
CA ARG A 32 -5.72 44.04 -8.72
C ARG A 32 -6.56 43.09 -7.84
N LYS A 33 -7.37 42.24 -8.47
CA LYS A 33 -7.73 40.96 -7.82
C LYS A 33 -6.44 40.16 -7.78
N ALA A 34 -5.95 39.87 -6.58
CA ALA A 34 -4.86 38.94 -6.39
C ALA A 34 -5.29 37.60 -7.01
N ALA A 35 -4.83 37.33 -8.23
CA ALA A 35 -4.81 35.99 -8.77
C ALA A 35 -3.92 35.19 -7.82
N LYS A 36 -4.56 34.51 -6.85
CA LYS A 36 -3.95 33.35 -6.19
C LYS A 36 -3.69 32.36 -7.32
N HIS A 37 -2.55 32.48 -7.97
CA HIS A 37 -1.97 31.39 -8.72
C HIS A 37 -1.73 30.30 -7.69
N HIS A 38 -2.70 29.41 -7.54
CA HIS A 38 -2.42 28.06 -7.06
C HIS A 38 -1.38 27.53 -8.03
N LYS A 39 -0.09 27.60 -7.63
CA LYS A 39 0.95 26.79 -8.24
C LYS A 39 0.43 25.36 -8.11
N ARG A 40 -0.11 24.82 -9.21
CA ARG A 40 -0.45 23.39 -9.29
C ARG A 40 0.82 22.67 -8.89
N LYS A 41 0.80 22.00 -7.72
CA LYS A 41 1.91 21.12 -7.32
C LYS A 41 2.11 20.19 -8.50
N GLN A 42 3.30 20.22 -9.10
CA GLN A 42 3.61 19.37 -10.22
C GLN A 42 3.57 17.93 -9.67
N VAL A 43 2.51 17.20 -10.01
CA VAL A 43 2.35 15.81 -9.56
C VAL A 43 3.45 15.02 -10.24
N GLN A 44 4.48 14.67 -9.48
CA GLN A 44 5.61 13.92 -9.96
C GLN A 44 5.12 12.50 -10.25
N ARG A 45 4.85 12.23 -11.54
CA ARG A 45 4.34 10.94 -12.01
C ARG A 45 5.35 9.84 -11.69
N PHE A 46 4.84 8.62 -11.49
CA PHE A 46 5.68 7.44 -11.40
C PHE A 46 6.11 7.00 -12.79
N SER A 47 7.39 6.70 -12.96
CA SER A 47 7.91 6.09 -14.18
C SER A 47 7.49 4.63 -14.29
N GLU A 48 7.68 4.04 -15.47
CA GLU A 48 7.47 2.61 -15.69
C GLU A 48 8.46 1.78 -14.86
N GLU A 49 9.71 2.22 -14.78
CA GLU A 49 10.76 1.60 -13.97
C GLU A 49 10.41 1.62 -12.48
N GLU A 50 9.94 2.75 -11.96
CA GLU A 50 9.45 2.84 -10.57
C GLU A 50 8.26 1.90 -10.35
N THR A 51 7.35 1.80 -11.32
CA THR A 51 6.20 0.91 -11.21
C THR A 51 6.62 -0.56 -11.19
N ARG A 52 7.61 -0.96 -11.99
CA ARG A 52 8.16 -2.33 -11.97
C ARG A 52 8.93 -2.62 -10.68
N ALA A 53 9.70 -1.67 -10.18
CA ALA A 53 10.40 -1.82 -8.89
C ALA A 53 9.41 -2.00 -7.72
N LEU A 54 8.27 -1.28 -7.74
CA LEU A 54 7.20 -1.50 -6.78
C LEU A 54 6.63 -2.92 -6.85
N ILE A 55 6.45 -3.47 -8.06
CA ILE A 55 5.94 -4.83 -8.26
C ILE A 55 6.97 -5.87 -7.78
N ALA A 56 8.24 -5.69 -8.13
CA ALA A 56 9.33 -6.56 -7.68
C ALA A 56 9.41 -6.60 -6.15
N TRP A 57 9.37 -5.42 -5.50
CA TRP A 57 9.37 -5.33 -4.05
C TRP A 57 8.17 -6.04 -3.40
N LEU A 58 6.99 -5.96 -4.01
CA LEU A 58 5.81 -6.68 -3.51
C LEU A 58 5.96 -8.21 -3.63
N ASP A 59 6.70 -8.69 -4.63
CA ASP A 59 6.96 -10.14 -4.77
C ASP A 59 7.92 -10.67 -3.71
N GLU A 60 8.80 -9.82 -3.18
CA GLU A 60 9.80 -10.17 -2.18
C GLU A 60 9.18 -10.50 -0.81
N GLY A 61 9.52 -11.68 -0.27
CA GLY A 61 9.28 -12.03 1.14
C GLY A 61 7.80 -12.02 1.53
N ASP A 62 7.43 -11.22 2.53
CA ASP A 62 6.05 -11.04 2.99
C ASP A 62 5.55 -9.60 2.71
N ASN A 63 6.20 -8.87 1.81
CA ASN A 63 5.96 -7.44 1.61
C ASN A 63 4.55 -7.14 1.11
N PHE A 64 4.02 -7.98 0.21
CA PHE A 64 2.63 -7.89 -0.24
C PHE A 64 1.64 -7.96 0.93
N ASP A 65 1.81 -8.96 1.80
CA ASP A 65 0.92 -9.20 2.93
C ASP A 65 1.10 -8.13 4.02
N ALA A 66 2.34 -7.72 4.27
CA ALA A 66 2.68 -6.63 5.17
C ALA A 66 2.04 -5.29 4.76
N PHE A 67 1.93 -5.02 3.45
CA PHE A 67 1.34 -3.78 2.96
C PHE A 67 -0.20 -3.85 2.85
N TYR A 68 -0.75 -4.91 2.25
CA TYR A 68 -2.19 -4.98 1.97
C TYR A 68 -3.01 -5.57 3.13
N HIS A 69 -2.45 -6.51 3.89
CA HIS A 69 -3.19 -7.31 4.88
C HIS A 69 -2.79 -7.06 6.34
N ALA A 70 -1.62 -6.48 6.62
CA ALA A 70 -1.16 -6.22 7.98
C ALA A 70 -1.54 -4.82 8.51
N THR A 71 -1.58 -4.70 9.83
CA THR A 71 -1.75 -3.44 10.59
C THR A 71 -0.50 -2.53 10.55
N ARG A 72 0.61 -2.99 9.97
CA ARG A 72 1.91 -2.27 9.96
C ARG A 72 2.21 -1.57 8.63
N ARG A 73 1.20 -0.91 8.05
CA ARG A 73 1.32 -0.23 6.74
C ARG A 73 2.38 0.86 6.73
N THR A 74 2.46 1.66 7.78
CA THR A 74 3.46 2.75 7.91
C THR A 74 4.89 2.23 7.81
N LYS A 75 5.24 1.20 8.59
CA LYS A 75 6.57 0.57 8.53
C LYS A 75 6.88 0.00 7.15
N SER A 76 5.93 -0.69 6.53
CA SER A 76 6.11 -1.24 5.17
C SER A 76 6.37 -0.14 4.11
N THR A 77 5.73 1.03 4.26
CA THR A 77 5.98 2.17 3.35
C THR A 77 7.34 2.82 3.53
N GLU A 78 7.89 2.81 4.74
CA GLU A 78 9.24 3.29 5.01
C GLU A 78 10.29 2.36 4.40
N GLU A 79 10.11 1.04 4.58
CA GLU A 79 10.97 0.02 3.97
C GLU A 79 10.95 0.10 2.43
N LEU A 80 9.76 0.31 1.85
CA LEU A 80 9.60 0.53 0.40
C LEU A 80 10.29 1.81 -0.08
N SER A 81 10.18 2.91 0.67
CA SER A 81 10.87 4.16 0.32
C SER A 81 12.39 3.96 0.30
N LEU A 82 12.94 3.23 1.28
CA LEU A 82 14.35 2.89 1.32
C LEU A 82 14.76 1.98 0.16
N HIS A 83 13.90 1.02 -0.21
CA HIS A 83 14.13 0.14 -1.35
C HIS A 83 14.21 0.93 -2.67
N LEU A 84 13.25 1.82 -2.94
CA LEU A 84 13.28 2.66 -4.14
C LEU A 84 14.48 3.61 -4.20
N MET A 85 14.89 4.14 -3.04
CA MET A 85 16.09 4.97 -2.96
C MET A 85 17.36 4.16 -3.27
N ARG A 86 17.41 2.89 -2.87
CA ARG A 86 18.55 1.99 -3.13
C ARG A 86 18.62 1.56 -4.59
N GLU A 87 17.50 1.13 -5.16
CA GLU A 87 17.43 0.56 -6.52
C GLU A 87 17.48 1.63 -7.61
N LEU A 88 16.71 2.70 -7.46
CA LEU A 88 16.49 3.71 -8.50
C LEU A 88 17.06 5.09 -8.15
N GLY A 89 17.57 5.28 -6.93
CA GLY A 89 18.01 6.60 -6.46
C GLY A 89 16.85 7.59 -6.27
N THR A 90 15.61 7.11 -6.25
CA THR A 90 14.41 7.95 -6.17
C THR A 90 13.84 7.95 -4.75
N GLU A 91 13.66 9.14 -4.18
CA GLU A 91 12.99 9.31 -2.90
C GLU A 91 11.52 9.69 -3.12
N ARG A 92 10.60 8.94 -2.49
CA ARG A 92 9.16 9.16 -2.56
C ARG A 92 8.59 9.11 -1.14
N SER A 93 7.70 10.04 -0.79
CA SER A 93 7.09 10.01 0.54
C SER A 93 6.21 8.77 0.73
N GLY A 94 6.15 8.24 1.96
CA GLY A 94 5.34 7.06 2.28
C GLY A 94 3.87 7.22 1.88
N MET A 95 3.29 8.40 2.07
CA MET A 95 1.92 8.72 1.60
C MET A 95 1.78 8.61 0.07
N THR A 96 2.78 9.09 -0.69
CA THR A 96 2.77 9.00 -2.16
C THR A 96 2.87 7.54 -2.62
N LEU A 97 3.70 6.74 -1.95
CA LEU A 97 3.87 5.31 -2.22
C LEU A 97 2.60 4.53 -1.88
N ARG A 98 2.00 4.80 -0.72
CA ARG A 98 0.74 4.20 -0.29
C ARG A 98 -0.36 4.43 -1.33
N ASN A 99 -0.55 5.69 -1.72
CA ASN A 99 -1.55 6.06 -2.73
C ASN A 99 -1.27 5.38 -4.06
N LYS A 100 -0.01 5.33 -4.50
CA LYS A 100 0.38 4.66 -5.74
C LYS A 100 0.11 3.15 -5.71
N LEU A 101 0.40 2.47 -4.61
CA LEU A 101 0.14 1.04 -4.46
C LEU A 101 -1.37 0.74 -4.45
N MET A 102 -2.16 1.53 -3.74
CA MET A 102 -3.64 1.40 -3.77
C MET A 102 -4.19 1.66 -5.19
N ASP A 103 -3.69 2.70 -5.88
CA ASP A 103 -4.02 2.97 -7.28
C ASP A 103 -3.64 1.81 -8.21
N MET A 104 -2.49 1.17 -7.96
CA MET A 104 -2.04 0.02 -8.75
C MET A 104 -2.98 -1.17 -8.56
N ARG A 105 -3.38 -1.48 -7.33
CA ARG A 105 -4.35 -2.55 -7.04
C ARG A 105 -5.69 -2.25 -7.71
N ALA A 106 -6.22 -1.03 -7.60
CA ALA A 106 -7.48 -0.64 -8.22
C ALA A 106 -7.44 -0.75 -9.75
N LYS A 107 -6.34 -0.28 -10.38
CA LYS A 107 -6.13 -0.40 -11.83
C LYS A 107 -6.02 -1.85 -12.28
N PHE A 108 -5.29 -2.67 -11.53
CA PHE A 108 -5.18 -4.09 -11.81
C PHE A 108 -6.55 -4.77 -11.78
N LEU A 109 -7.37 -4.54 -10.74
CA LEU A 109 -8.70 -5.12 -10.63
C LEU A 109 -9.62 -4.68 -11.79
N ALA A 110 -9.55 -3.41 -12.19
CA ALA A 110 -10.30 -2.91 -13.34
C ALA A 110 -9.86 -3.57 -14.66
N LEU A 111 -8.56 -3.72 -14.88
CA LEU A 111 -8.01 -4.38 -16.07
C LEU A 111 -8.28 -5.88 -16.09
N ALA A 112 -8.21 -6.57 -14.94
CA ALA A 112 -8.54 -7.98 -14.82
C ALA A 112 -10.02 -8.25 -15.12
N ARG A 113 -10.90 -7.32 -14.75
CA ARG A 113 -12.30 -7.35 -15.15
C ARG A 113 -12.47 -7.14 -16.64
N ASP A 114 -11.80 -6.15 -17.23
CA ASP A 114 -11.85 -5.90 -18.68
C ASP A 114 -11.24 -7.06 -19.50
N GLU A 115 -10.19 -7.72 -19.00
CA GLU A 115 -9.63 -8.95 -19.57
C GLU A 115 -10.70 -10.04 -19.69
N ARG A 116 -11.56 -10.18 -18.67
CA ARG A 116 -12.67 -11.15 -18.63
C ARG A 116 -13.86 -10.72 -19.48
N ASP A 117 -14.34 -9.50 -19.30
CA ASP A 117 -15.61 -9.02 -19.85
C ASP A 117 -15.46 -8.61 -21.33
N LYS A 118 -14.29 -8.09 -21.71
CA LYS A 118 -14.00 -7.55 -23.05
C LYS A 118 -12.96 -8.37 -23.82
N GLY A 119 -12.34 -9.37 -23.19
CA GLY A 119 -11.34 -10.21 -23.83
C GLY A 119 -10.03 -9.48 -24.15
N TYR A 120 -9.62 -8.50 -23.32
CA TYR A 120 -8.35 -7.82 -23.52
C TYR A 120 -7.19 -8.81 -23.56
N SER A 121 -6.29 -8.63 -24.53
CA SER A 121 -5.09 -9.46 -24.61
C SER A 121 -4.11 -9.08 -23.51
N LEU A 122 -3.27 -10.03 -23.08
CA LEU A 122 -2.21 -9.76 -22.10
C LEU A 122 -1.33 -8.55 -22.50
N LYS A 123 -1.04 -8.40 -23.81
CA LYS A 123 -0.29 -7.25 -24.34
C LYS A 123 -1.00 -5.92 -24.08
N THR A 124 -2.32 -5.89 -24.28
CA THR A 124 -3.14 -4.71 -24.01
C THR A 124 -3.13 -4.36 -22.53
N CYS A 125 -3.23 -5.36 -21.64
CA CYS A 125 -3.13 -5.13 -20.19
C CYS A 125 -1.76 -4.58 -19.79
N GLU A 126 -0.68 -5.07 -20.40
CA GLU A 126 0.69 -4.62 -20.16
C GLU A 126 0.94 -3.17 -20.62
N GLU A 127 0.29 -2.73 -21.70
CA GLU A 127 0.33 -1.33 -22.17
C GLU A 127 -0.34 -0.36 -21.17
N TYR A 128 -1.42 -0.79 -20.52
CA TYR A 128 -2.14 0.03 -19.53
C TYR A 128 -1.55 -0.06 -18.12
N PHE A 129 -0.89 -1.17 -17.79
CA PHE A 129 -0.27 -1.43 -16.51
C PHE A 129 1.07 -2.17 -16.73
N PRO A 130 2.20 -1.45 -16.69
CA PRO A 130 3.51 -2.08 -16.81
C PRO A 130 3.76 -3.06 -15.66
N GLY A 131 4.10 -4.31 -15.98
CA GLY A 131 4.26 -5.41 -15.04
C GLY A 131 2.95 -6.13 -14.71
N TYR A 132 1.96 -6.10 -15.61
CA TYR A 132 0.64 -6.71 -15.35
C TYR A 132 0.74 -8.21 -15.13
N ALA A 133 1.53 -8.90 -15.95
CA ALA A 133 1.73 -10.35 -15.80
C ALA A 133 2.32 -10.72 -14.43
N ASP A 134 3.33 -9.98 -13.99
CA ASP A 134 4.02 -10.22 -12.72
C ASP A 134 3.09 -9.90 -11.54
N PHE A 135 2.40 -8.77 -11.59
CA PHE A 135 1.45 -8.37 -10.55
C PHE A 135 0.25 -9.33 -10.47
N LYS A 136 -0.24 -9.82 -11.61
CA LYS A 136 -1.28 -10.86 -11.68
C LYS A 136 -0.82 -12.14 -10.98
N SER A 137 0.41 -12.58 -11.25
CA SER A 137 1.00 -13.76 -10.61
C SER A 137 1.16 -13.58 -9.08
N ILE A 138 1.52 -12.39 -8.60
CA ILE A 138 1.60 -12.10 -7.16
C ILE A 138 0.19 -12.17 -6.53
N MET A 139 -0.79 -11.51 -7.14
CA MET A 139 -2.17 -11.48 -6.67
C MET A 139 -2.79 -12.88 -6.63
N GLU A 140 -2.57 -13.71 -7.65
CA GLU A 140 -3.10 -15.09 -7.71
C GLU A 140 -2.42 -16.04 -6.71
N ARG A 141 -1.16 -15.77 -6.32
CA ARG A 141 -0.41 -16.58 -5.35
C ARG A 141 -0.77 -16.26 -3.89
N ARG A 142 -1.06 -14.99 -3.57
CA ARG A 142 -1.14 -14.50 -2.18
C ARG A 142 -2.53 -14.14 -1.70
N ASP A 143 -3.31 -13.43 -2.53
CA ASP A 143 -4.76 -13.42 -2.32
C ASP A 143 -5.20 -14.85 -2.70
N ASN A 144 -6.00 -15.53 -1.87
CA ASN A 144 -6.84 -16.63 -2.35
C ASN A 144 -7.85 -15.99 -3.32
N PHE A 145 -7.36 -15.57 -4.49
CA PHE A 145 -8.00 -14.70 -5.46
C PHE A 145 -9.16 -15.48 -6.07
N THR A 146 -10.25 -15.58 -5.31
CA THR A 146 -11.49 -16.05 -5.85
C THR A 146 -12.02 -14.92 -6.71
N GLN A 147 -12.32 -15.26 -7.96
CA GLN A 147 -12.80 -14.37 -9.01
C GLN A 147 -14.09 -13.57 -8.65
N SER A 148 -14.61 -13.77 -7.43
CA SER A 148 -15.76 -13.17 -6.75
C SER A 148 -15.46 -11.87 -5.99
N ASP A 149 -14.21 -11.52 -5.67
CA ASP A 149 -13.86 -10.28 -4.95
C ASP A 149 -13.88 -9.01 -5.85
N LEU A 150 -14.38 -9.13 -7.09
CA LEU A 150 -14.47 -8.05 -8.08
C LEU A 150 -15.69 -7.12 -7.89
N GLU A 151 -16.26 -7.03 -6.69
CA GLU A 151 -17.25 -5.99 -6.43
C GLU A 151 -16.57 -4.61 -6.45
N PRO A 152 -17.19 -3.61 -7.11
CA PRO A 152 -16.59 -2.30 -7.20
C PRO A 152 -16.46 -1.71 -5.80
N ALA A 153 -15.22 -1.45 -5.38
CA ALA A 153 -14.93 -0.65 -4.22
C ALA A 153 -15.78 0.62 -4.29
N LYS A 154 -16.67 0.79 -3.31
CA LYS A 154 -17.45 2.02 -3.15
C LYS A 154 -16.47 3.19 -3.12
N SER A 155 -16.90 4.28 -3.76
CA SER A 155 -16.15 5.50 -3.97
C SER A 155 -15.35 5.97 -2.75
N SER A 156 -14.14 6.40 -3.04
CA SER A 156 -13.05 6.93 -2.22
C SER A 156 -13.38 8.12 -1.30
N ASP A 157 -14.35 8.03 -0.39
CA ASP A 157 -14.67 9.11 0.56
C ASP A 157 -14.71 8.68 2.04
N GLU A 158 -14.32 7.44 2.35
CA GLU A 158 -14.25 6.90 3.72
C GLU A 158 -12.93 6.15 3.95
N TYR A 159 -11.80 6.85 3.85
CA TYR A 159 -10.60 6.44 4.59
C TYR A 159 -10.48 7.41 5.76
N GLU A 160 -11.12 7.07 6.87
CA GLU A 160 -10.94 7.79 8.13
C GLU A 160 -9.46 7.67 8.55
N ASP A 161 -8.84 8.83 8.79
CA ASP A 161 -7.49 9.03 9.33
C ASP A 161 -7.39 8.47 10.76
N ASP A 162 -7.42 7.15 10.93
CA ASP A 162 -7.13 6.47 12.22
C ASP A 162 -5.62 6.17 12.37
N ASP A 163 -4.74 7.00 11.80
CA ASP A 163 -3.27 6.88 11.93
C ASP A 163 -2.69 7.95 12.91
N ASP A 164 -3.47 8.35 13.93
CA ASP A 164 -3.04 9.25 15.03
C ASP A 164 -2.62 8.46 16.30
N ASP A 165 -2.07 7.26 16.13
CA ASP A 165 -1.39 6.55 17.23
C ASP A 165 -0.02 7.19 17.46
N GLU A 166 -0.06 8.23 18.31
CA GLU A 166 1.04 8.80 19.05
C GLU A 166 1.99 7.69 19.53
N ILE A 167 3.18 7.61 18.93
CA ILE A 167 4.27 6.75 19.40
C ILE A 167 4.65 7.22 20.80
N VAL A 168 4.03 6.62 21.83
CA VAL A 168 4.53 6.66 23.20
C VAL A 168 5.81 5.84 23.19
N ALA A 169 6.93 6.52 22.92
CA ALA A 169 8.24 5.98 23.16
C ALA A 169 8.36 5.68 24.65
N GLU A 170 8.16 4.42 25.03
CA GLU A 170 8.55 3.89 26.34
C GLU A 170 10.04 4.16 26.53
N LYS A 171 10.35 5.22 27.30
CA LYS A 171 11.68 5.43 27.83
C LYS A 171 11.92 4.37 28.92
N PRO A 172 13.09 3.71 28.94
CA PRO A 172 13.41 2.77 30.00
C PRO A 172 13.46 3.50 31.34
N SER A 173 12.87 2.86 32.35
CA SER A 173 12.89 3.28 33.75
C SER A 173 14.31 3.55 34.23
N PHE A 174 14.62 4.81 34.51
CA PHE A 174 15.76 5.21 35.33
C PHE A 174 15.26 6.04 36.51
N ASP A 175 15.45 5.47 37.69
CA ASP A 175 15.08 5.94 39.01
C ASP A 175 16.03 7.06 39.48
N VAL A 176 15.55 8.30 39.66
CA VAL A 176 16.18 9.31 40.55
C VAL A 176 15.15 10.35 41.03
N SER A 177 14.82 10.25 42.32
CA SER A 177 14.52 11.31 43.31
C SER A 177 13.41 12.36 43.08
N HIS A 178 12.47 12.36 44.04
CA HIS A 178 11.78 13.50 44.66
C HIS A 178 12.06 14.90 44.09
N GLN A 179 11.00 15.56 43.59
CA GLN A 179 10.63 16.91 44.02
C GLN A 179 9.22 17.28 43.53
N SER A 180 8.41 17.74 44.49
CA SER A 180 7.07 18.29 44.34
C SER A 180 7.07 19.49 43.39
N ILE A 181 6.15 19.55 42.43
CA ILE A 181 5.91 20.77 41.65
C ILE A 181 4.41 21.10 41.67
N GLU A 182 4.19 22.33 42.11
CA GLU A 182 2.93 23.05 42.26
C GLU A 182 2.07 23.06 41.00
N THR A 183 0.77 22.93 41.24
CA THR A 183 -0.31 23.34 40.34
C THR A 183 -0.15 24.82 39.98
N VAL A 184 0.12 25.13 38.71
CA VAL A 184 0.00 26.49 38.18
C VAL A 184 -1.14 26.55 37.18
N ASP A 185 -2.23 27.16 37.64
CA ASP A 185 -3.38 27.61 36.86
C ASP A 185 -2.94 28.41 35.61
N ARG A 186 -3.37 27.97 34.43
CA ARG A 186 -3.29 28.79 33.20
C ARG A 186 -4.56 29.64 33.06
N PRO A 187 -4.45 30.98 32.99
CA PRO A 187 -5.61 31.83 32.77
C PRO A 187 -6.04 31.82 31.29
N MET A 188 -7.33 31.55 31.05
CA MET A 188 -7.98 31.72 29.76
C MET A 188 -7.95 33.18 29.32
N LYS A 189 -7.31 33.46 28.18
CA LYS A 189 -7.27 34.80 27.58
C LYS A 189 -8.56 35.06 26.80
N LYS A 190 -9.54 35.69 27.47
CA LYS A 190 -10.69 36.35 26.84
C LYS A 190 -10.19 37.52 25.99
N GLN A 191 -10.43 37.49 24.69
CA GLN A 191 -10.31 38.68 23.85
C GLN A 191 -11.68 39.03 23.25
N ARG A 192 -12.33 39.98 23.93
CA ARG A 192 -13.51 40.71 23.44
C ARG A 192 -13.07 41.53 22.22
N ARG A 193 -13.76 41.36 21.10
CA ARG A 193 -13.90 42.40 20.08
C ARG A 193 -15.37 42.67 19.87
N SER A 194 -15.78 43.82 20.41
CA SER A 194 -17.07 44.45 20.26
C SER A 194 -17.23 45.05 18.86
N THR A 195 -18.25 44.58 18.16
CA THR A 195 -19.02 45.28 17.13
C THR A 195 -20.48 44.89 17.45
N GLY A 196 -21.39 45.75 17.89
CA GLY A 196 -21.71 47.05 17.33
C GLY A 196 -23.03 46.93 16.57
N LEU A 197 -24.14 46.92 17.32
CA LEU A 197 -25.55 47.14 16.95
C LEU A 197 -26.26 46.19 15.94
N MET A 198 -27.28 45.46 16.41
CA MET A 198 -28.73 45.76 16.24
C MET A 198 -29.56 44.77 17.09
N PRO A 199 -30.48 45.21 17.97
CA PRO A 199 -31.44 44.32 18.62
C PRO A 199 -32.67 44.19 17.72
N THR A 200 -32.87 43.02 17.13
CA THR A 200 -34.19 42.62 16.63
C THR A 200 -34.80 41.70 17.68
N SER A 201 -35.82 42.24 18.36
CA SER A 201 -36.67 41.55 19.30
C SER A 201 -37.57 40.55 18.57
N GLY A 202 -37.31 39.26 18.75
CA GLY A 202 -38.23 38.17 18.49
C GLY A 202 -37.89 37.01 19.43
N PRO A 203 -38.82 36.50 20.25
CA PRO A 203 -38.55 35.35 21.10
C PRO A 203 -38.55 34.10 20.21
N THR A 204 -37.38 33.56 19.88
CA THR A 204 -37.27 32.22 19.31
C THR A 204 -37.54 31.20 20.42
N PRO A 205 -38.60 30.38 20.34
CA PRO A 205 -38.88 29.40 21.37
C PRO A 205 -38.02 28.13 21.15
N ARG A 206 -37.58 27.53 22.26
CA ARG A 206 -37.08 26.15 22.42
C ARG A 206 -35.76 25.77 21.73
N ARG A 207 -34.69 25.71 22.54
CA ARG A 207 -33.39 25.06 22.24
C ARG A 207 -32.77 24.41 23.49
N GLN A 208 -33.60 23.89 24.41
CA GLN A 208 -33.12 23.21 25.61
C GLN A 208 -33.41 21.70 25.60
N ASP A 209 -34.46 21.24 24.91
CA ASP A 209 -34.79 19.81 24.79
C ASP A 209 -33.86 19.05 23.81
N ASP A 210 -33.16 19.76 22.92
CA ASP A 210 -32.26 19.15 21.92
C ASP A 210 -30.91 18.72 22.52
N TYR A 211 -30.49 19.27 23.66
CA TYR A 211 -29.15 19.00 24.22
C TYR A 211 -29.09 17.64 24.91
N ALA A 212 -30.10 17.33 25.75
CA ALA A 212 -30.18 16.05 26.45
C ALA A 212 -30.38 14.87 25.47
N THR A 213 -31.08 15.11 24.36
CA THR A 213 -31.29 14.10 23.31
C THR A 213 -29.99 13.80 22.56
N ARG A 214 -29.26 14.84 22.14
CA ARG A 214 -27.94 14.67 21.50
C ARG A 214 -26.89 14.05 22.41
N GLU A 215 -26.92 14.34 23.71
CA GLU A 215 -25.98 13.76 24.67
C GLU A 215 -26.23 12.26 24.88
N ARG A 216 -27.51 11.84 24.89
CA ARG A 216 -27.86 10.41 24.90
C ARG A 216 -27.45 9.71 23.61
N GLU A 217 -27.72 10.30 22.45
CA GLU A 217 -27.30 9.76 21.14
C GLU A 217 -25.77 9.60 21.08
N ARG A 218 -25.01 10.59 21.57
CA ARG A 218 -23.54 10.51 21.64
C ARG A 218 -23.08 9.34 22.52
N HIS A 219 -23.69 9.18 23.69
CA HIS A 219 -23.35 8.07 24.59
C HIS A 219 -23.75 6.70 24.00
N GLU A 220 -24.86 6.63 23.27
CA GLU A 220 -25.30 5.40 22.62
C GLU A 220 -24.35 5.00 21.48
N MET A 221 -23.97 5.96 20.63
CA MET A 221 -22.95 5.76 19.59
C MET A 221 -21.58 5.36 20.17
N GLU A 222 -21.18 5.91 21.32
CA GLU A 222 -19.92 5.56 21.98
C GLU A 222 -19.93 4.11 22.52
N ARG A 223 -21.05 3.66 23.07
CA ARG A 223 -21.23 2.24 23.47
C ARG A 223 -21.22 1.31 22.27
N GLU A 224 -21.87 1.69 21.18
CA GLU A 224 -21.89 0.89 19.95
C GLU A 224 -20.49 0.77 19.35
N ARG A 225 -19.73 1.88 19.29
CA ARG A 225 -18.32 1.86 18.87
C ARG A 225 -17.48 0.93 19.74
N HIS A 226 -17.63 0.99 21.06
CA HIS A 226 -16.89 0.12 21.97
C HIS A 226 -17.26 -1.37 21.79
N GLN A 227 -18.53 -1.69 21.55
CA GLN A 227 -18.95 -3.07 21.25
C GLN A 227 -18.37 -3.58 19.92
N LEU A 228 -18.34 -2.73 18.90
CA LEU A 228 -17.74 -3.07 17.61
C LEU A 228 -16.22 -3.26 17.72
N GLU A 229 -15.54 -2.44 18.52
CA GLU A 229 -14.11 -2.58 18.81
C GLU A 229 -13.80 -3.90 19.53
N MET A 230 -14.55 -4.23 20.59
CA MET A 230 -14.41 -5.52 21.28
C MET A 230 -14.64 -6.70 20.35
N ARG A 231 -15.64 -6.60 19.46
CA ARG A 231 -15.92 -7.65 18.47
C ARG A 231 -14.80 -7.77 17.43
N ARG A 232 -14.22 -6.65 17.01
CA ARG A 232 -13.05 -6.62 16.11
C ARG A 232 -11.85 -7.31 16.77
N GLN A 233 -11.55 -6.97 18.02
CA GLN A 233 -10.46 -7.60 18.77
C GLN A 233 -10.67 -9.11 18.94
N GLN A 234 -11.90 -9.56 19.22
CA GLN A 234 -12.23 -10.98 19.31
C GLN A 234 -11.99 -11.73 17.99
N LEU A 235 -12.40 -11.14 16.85
CA LEU A 235 -12.18 -11.74 15.54
C LEU A 235 -10.69 -11.77 15.16
N GLU A 236 -9.91 -10.77 15.57
CA GLU A 236 -8.47 -10.74 15.37
C GLU A 236 -7.76 -11.83 16.18
N ILE A 237 -8.16 -12.03 17.44
CA ILE A 237 -7.66 -13.14 18.27
C ILE A 237 -8.01 -14.49 17.63
N GLU A 238 -9.27 -14.70 17.23
CA GLU A 238 -9.70 -15.95 16.60
C GLU A 238 -8.94 -16.23 15.29
N ARG A 239 -8.67 -15.18 14.50
CA ARG A 239 -7.85 -15.29 13.30
C ARG A 239 -6.42 -15.72 13.63
N LEU A 240 -5.78 -15.08 14.62
CA LEU A 240 -4.42 -15.41 15.03
C LEU A 240 -4.32 -16.83 15.60
N GLU A 241 -5.32 -17.28 16.36
CA GLU A 241 -5.39 -18.65 16.87
C GLU A 241 -5.48 -19.68 15.74
N ARG A 242 -6.30 -19.43 14.71
CA ARG A 242 -6.38 -20.31 13.54
C ARG A 242 -5.10 -20.31 12.70
N GLU A 243 -4.46 -19.16 12.54
CA GLU A 243 -3.17 -19.06 11.84
C GLU A 243 -2.07 -19.84 12.59
N ALA A 244 -2.07 -19.78 13.93
CA ALA A 244 -1.16 -20.55 14.77
C ALA A 244 -1.41 -22.07 14.66
N GLU A 245 -2.67 -22.51 14.67
CA GLU A 245 -3.03 -23.93 14.51
C GLU A 245 -2.58 -24.49 13.15
N VAL A 246 -2.77 -23.74 12.06
CA VAL A 246 -2.29 -24.13 10.72
C VAL A 246 -0.77 -24.23 10.69
N HIS A 247 -0.07 -23.31 11.36
CA HIS A 247 1.38 -23.34 11.44
C HIS A 247 1.90 -24.56 12.21
N GLU A 248 1.28 -24.90 13.34
CA GLU A 248 1.61 -26.10 14.11
C GLU A 248 1.43 -27.38 13.28
N LEU A 249 0.30 -27.50 12.57
CA LEU A 249 0.05 -28.64 11.68
C LEU A 249 1.10 -28.74 10.54
N ARG A 250 1.59 -27.61 10.02
CA ARG A 250 2.66 -27.62 9.00
C ARG A 250 3.97 -28.15 9.59
N LEU A 251 4.33 -27.70 10.79
CA LEU A 251 5.53 -28.18 11.49
C LEU A 251 5.46 -29.67 11.81
N GLU A 252 4.32 -30.18 12.26
CA GLU A 252 4.13 -31.60 12.53
C GLU A 252 4.26 -32.45 11.26
N ASN A 253 3.66 -32.01 10.15
CA ASN A 253 3.78 -32.68 8.86
C ASN A 253 5.21 -32.70 8.35
N GLU A 254 5.95 -31.59 8.50
CA GLU A 254 7.36 -31.52 8.11
C GLU A 254 8.21 -32.46 8.96
N LYS A 255 7.99 -32.48 10.29
CA LYS A 255 8.68 -33.40 11.19
C LYS A 255 8.43 -34.86 10.82
N ALA A 256 7.17 -35.23 10.56
CA ALA A 256 6.82 -36.59 10.12
C ALA A 256 7.47 -36.95 8.78
N ARG A 257 7.55 -36.00 7.85
CA ARG A 257 8.25 -36.19 6.56
C ARG A 257 9.74 -36.45 6.78
N LEU A 258 10.40 -35.65 7.60
CA LEU A 258 11.83 -35.79 7.91
C LEU A 258 12.14 -37.11 8.63
N GLU A 259 11.27 -37.54 9.55
CA GLU A 259 11.42 -38.82 10.25
C GLU A 259 11.28 -40.01 9.28
N LYS A 260 10.30 -39.95 8.36
CA LYS A 260 10.16 -40.95 7.29
C LYS A 260 11.37 -40.96 6.35
N GLU A 261 11.91 -39.79 6.00
CA GLU A 261 13.10 -39.71 5.16
C GLU A 261 14.33 -40.29 5.87
N LYS A 262 14.47 -40.03 7.18
CA LYS A 262 15.53 -40.59 8.01
C LYS A 262 15.43 -42.12 8.08
N SER A 263 14.22 -42.67 8.28
CA SER A 263 14.03 -44.12 8.33
C SER A 263 14.30 -44.80 6.98
N ILE A 264 13.92 -44.16 5.87
CA ILE A 264 14.27 -44.64 4.52
C ILE A 264 15.79 -44.66 4.33
N ARG A 265 16.51 -43.61 4.77
CA ARG A 265 17.97 -43.58 4.68
C ARG A 265 18.61 -44.69 5.50
N THR A 266 18.18 -44.90 6.75
CA THR A 266 18.73 -45.98 7.57
C THR A 266 18.47 -47.36 6.97
N LEU A 267 17.25 -47.62 6.48
CA LEU A 267 16.93 -48.88 5.79
C LEU A 267 17.77 -49.07 4.53
N ARG A 268 17.99 -48.00 3.76
CA ARG A 268 18.85 -48.03 2.59
C ARG A 268 20.29 -48.37 2.97
N ASP A 269 20.83 -47.76 4.01
CA ASP A 269 22.20 -48.00 4.46
C ASP A 269 22.37 -49.44 4.99
N GLU A 270 21.37 -49.97 5.70
CA GLU A 270 21.32 -51.37 6.14
C GLU A 270 21.26 -52.36 4.95
N LEU A 271 20.45 -52.04 3.92
CA LEU A 271 20.37 -52.83 2.69
C LEU A 271 21.70 -52.80 1.91
N ILE A 272 22.39 -51.66 1.86
CA ILE A 272 23.71 -51.54 1.22
C ILE A 272 24.78 -52.32 1.99
N ALA A 273 24.77 -52.25 3.32
CA ALA A 273 25.69 -53.02 4.16
C ALA A 273 25.48 -54.53 3.95
N THR A 274 24.24 -55.00 4.01
CA THR A 274 23.91 -56.42 3.76
C THR A 274 24.20 -56.88 2.33
N LEU A 275 24.05 -56.00 1.34
CA LEU A 275 24.46 -56.27 -0.05
C LEU A 275 25.97 -56.45 -0.17
N SER A 276 26.74 -55.62 0.55
CA SER A 276 28.21 -55.63 0.55
C SER A 276 28.76 -56.89 1.23
N ASP A 277 28.11 -57.35 2.30
CA ASP A 277 28.51 -58.52 3.07
C ASP A 277 28.04 -59.85 2.45
N SER A 278 27.02 -59.82 1.58
CA SER A 278 26.54 -61.02 0.90
C SER A 278 27.57 -61.55 -0.11
N THR A 279 27.76 -62.87 -0.15
CA THR A 279 28.56 -63.55 -1.18
C THR A 279 27.69 -64.23 -2.25
N ASP A 280 26.38 -64.32 -2.03
CA ASP A 280 25.42 -64.97 -2.94
C ASP A 280 24.84 -63.96 -3.94
N ASN A 281 25.05 -64.23 -5.23
CA ASN A 281 24.57 -63.39 -6.34
C ASN A 281 23.03 -63.32 -6.42
N HIS A 282 22.31 -64.38 -6.02
CA HIS A 282 20.84 -64.35 -6.01
C HIS A 282 20.30 -63.43 -4.92
N VAL A 283 20.93 -63.44 -3.75
CA VAL A 283 20.62 -62.52 -2.65
C VAL A 283 20.95 -61.08 -3.05
N LYS A 284 22.09 -60.86 -3.72
CA LYS A 284 22.47 -59.52 -4.22
C LYS A 284 21.46 -58.94 -5.21
N LEU A 285 20.98 -59.76 -6.14
CA LEU A 285 19.98 -59.33 -7.12
C LEU A 285 18.64 -58.97 -6.44
N GLY A 286 18.24 -59.73 -5.42
CA GLY A 286 17.05 -59.43 -4.61
C GLY A 286 17.17 -58.10 -3.84
N LEU A 287 18.31 -57.87 -3.20
CA LEU A 287 18.59 -56.63 -2.45
C LEU A 287 18.70 -55.40 -3.36
N LEU A 288 19.30 -55.54 -4.55
CA LEU A 288 19.36 -54.47 -5.55
C LEU A 288 17.96 -54.10 -6.09
N ASN A 289 17.08 -55.07 -6.25
CA ASN A 289 15.69 -54.82 -6.62
C ASN A 289 14.87 -54.16 -5.49
N ALA A 290 15.19 -54.45 -4.22
CA ALA A 290 14.56 -53.80 -3.07
C ALA A 290 15.04 -52.37 -2.84
N LEU A 291 16.26 -52.04 -3.28
CA LEU A 291 16.84 -50.69 -3.24
C LEU A 291 16.31 -49.77 -4.36
N LYS A 292 15.81 -50.35 -5.45
CA LYS A 292 15.28 -49.64 -6.61
C LYS A 292 13.83 -49.24 -6.38
#